data_AF-A0A922SH92-F1
#
_entry.id   AF-A0A922SH92-F1
#
_cell.length_a   1.000
_cell.length_b   1.000
_cell.length_c   1.000
_cell.angle_alpha   90.00
_cell.angle_beta   90.00
_cell.angle_gamma   90.00
#
_symmetry.space_group_name_H-M   'P 1'
#
loop_
_entity.id
_entity.type
_entity.pdbx_description
1 polymer ?
#
loop_
_entity_poly.entity_id
_entity_poly.type
_entity_poly.pdbx_seq_one_letter_code
_entity_poly.pdbx_strand_id
1 'polypeptide(L)'
;MVYRDTINQSQGHTIPHKEGCYIEEKNDVIPFGQSVTVGHCTEITCGRKWMNYNSCGSTIVDIPNCHLVEDLSKPYPDCCPKIKCEAAH
;
A
#
# COMPACT_ATOMS: atom_id res chain seq x y z
N MET A 1 -42.20 0.58 -16.84
CA MET A 1 -42.41 2.03 -16.62
C MET A 1 -41.80 2.37 -15.27
N VAL A 2 -40.73 3.17 -15.31
CA VAL A 2 -40.19 4.10 -14.31
C VAL A 2 -40.33 3.75 -12.82
N TYR A 3 -39.23 3.32 -12.19
CA TYR A 3 -38.94 3.75 -10.82
C TYR A 3 -37.95 4.92 -10.91
N ARG A 4 -38.45 6.11 -10.58
CA ARG A 4 -37.69 7.36 -10.44
C ARG A 4 -37.16 7.37 -9.02
N ASP A 5 -35.85 7.49 -8.85
CA ASP A 5 -35.28 8.14 -7.68
C ASP A 5 -34.24 9.16 -8.15
N THR A 6 -34.62 10.42 -8.04
CA THR A 6 -33.78 11.60 -8.25
C THR A 6 -33.07 11.93 -6.94
N ILE A 7 -31.74 11.79 -6.87
CA ILE A 7 -30.92 12.58 -5.93
C ILE A 7 -29.70 13.14 -6.68
N ASN A 8 -29.65 14.46 -6.64
CA ASN A 8 -28.65 15.38 -7.13
C ASN A 8 -27.48 15.46 -6.12
N GLN A 9 -26.26 15.00 -6.47
CA GLN A 9 -25.03 15.39 -5.77
C GLN A 9 -23.85 15.48 -6.74
N SER A 10 -23.42 16.74 -6.95
CA SER A 10 -22.04 17.20 -7.20
C SER A 10 -20.98 16.16 -7.60
N GLN A 11 -20.53 16.23 -8.85
CA GLN A 11 -19.21 15.77 -9.34
C GLN A 11 -18.66 14.47 -8.72
N GLY A 12 -19.41 13.38 -8.83
CA GLY A 12 -18.92 12.04 -8.49
C GLY A 12 -18.02 11.51 -9.61
N HIS A 13 -16.72 11.35 -9.33
CA HIS A 13 -15.76 10.66 -10.19
C HIS A 13 -16.32 9.26 -10.52
N THR A 14 -16.70 9.02 -11.78
CA THR A 14 -17.16 7.71 -12.23
C THR A 14 -15.99 6.76 -12.23
N ILE A 15 -15.77 6.05 -11.12
CA ILE A 15 -14.87 4.89 -11.11
C ILE A 15 -15.53 3.87 -12.05
N PRO A 16 -14.89 3.47 -13.17
CA PRO A 16 -15.38 2.35 -13.97
C PRO A 16 -15.64 1.19 -13.02
N HIS A 17 -16.74 0.44 -13.17
CA HIS A 17 -17.05 -0.69 -12.29
C HIS A 17 -15.89 -1.70 -12.27
N LYS A 18 -14.94 -1.50 -11.35
CA LYS A 18 -13.84 -2.40 -11.03
C LYS A 18 -14.28 -3.14 -9.79
N GLU A 19 -14.35 -4.46 -9.88
CA GLU A 19 -14.53 -5.30 -8.70
C GLU A 19 -13.19 -5.50 -8.00
N GLY A 20 -13.16 -5.33 -6.68
CA GLY A 20 -11.92 -5.46 -5.92
C GLY A 20 -11.99 -4.81 -4.55
N CYS A 21 -10.82 -4.47 -4.01
CA CYS A 21 -10.68 -3.79 -2.73
C CYS A 21 -10.44 -2.31 -2.97
N TYR A 22 -11.24 -1.45 -2.34
CA TYR A 22 -11.02 -0.01 -2.34
C TYR A 22 -9.87 0.34 -1.38
N ILE A 23 -8.90 1.11 -1.87
CA ILE A 23 -7.72 1.56 -1.12
C ILE A 23 -7.81 3.08 -0.98
N GLU A 24 -8.06 3.56 0.24
CA GLU A 24 -8.31 4.98 0.52
C GLU A 24 -7.10 5.86 0.16
N GLU A 25 -5.89 5.41 0.47
CA GLU A 25 -4.65 6.15 0.22
C GLU A 25 -4.38 6.40 -1.26
N LYS A 26 -4.99 5.59 -2.14
CA LYS A 26 -4.90 5.75 -3.60
C LYS A 26 -6.18 6.29 -4.22
N ASN A 27 -7.27 6.30 -3.46
CA ASN A 27 -8.62 6.56 -3.97
C ASN A 27 -8.91 5.73 -5.24
N ASP A 28 -8.53 4.44 -5.22
CA ASP A 28 -8.72 3.50 -6.35
C ASP A 28 -9.13 2.12 -5.84
N VAL A 29 -9.70 1.31 -6.73
CA VAL A 29 -10.02 -0.09 -6.50
C VAL A 29 -8.96 -0.97 -7.14
N ILE A 30 -8.28 -1.79 -6.34
CA ILE A 30 -7.35 -2.80 -6.84
C ILE A 30 -8.09 -4.14 -7.07
N PRO A 31 -7.86 -4.84 -8.20
CA PRO A 31 -8.52 -6.11 -8.47
C PRO A 31 -8.18 -7.21 -7.45
N PHE A 32 -9.08 -8.18 -7.31
CA PHE A 32 -8.80 -9.38 -6.52
C PHE A 32 -7.54 -10.12 -7.00
N GLY A 33 -6.73 -10.59 -6.05
CA GLY A 33 -5.46 -11.27 -6.31
C GLY A 33 -4.29 -10.32 -6.61
N GLN A 34 -4.51 -9.01 -6.60
CA GLN A 34 -3.46 -8.01 -6.76
C GLN A 34 -3.00 -7.46 -5.41
N SER A 35 -1.78 -6.91 -5.40
CA SER A 35 -1.25 -6.14 -4.29
C SER A 35 -0.76 -4.76 -4.73
N VAL A 36 -0.65 -3.85 -3.76
CA VAL A 36 -0.14 -2.51 -4.00
C VAL A 36 0.62 -2.01 -2.79
N THR A 37 1.71 -1.28 -3.01
CA THR A 37 2.43 -0.57 -1.93
C THR A 37 1.84 0.82 -1.73
N VAL A 38 1.58 1.18 -0.46
CA VAL A 38 1.09 2.49 -0.01
C VAL A 38 1.89 3.00 1.19
N GLY A 39 1.78 4.31 1.44
CA GLY A 39 2.38 4.96 2.62
C GLY A 39 3.88 4.73 2.73
N HIS A 40 4.33 4.44 3.94
CA HIS A 40 5.73 4.11 4.26
C HIS A 40 5.97 2.59 4.17
N CYS A 41 6.04 2.08 2.94
CA CYS A 41 6.39 0.69 2.63
C CYS A 41 5.43 -0.37 3.22
N THR A 42 4.12 -0.15 3.08
CA THR A 42 3.10 -1.14 3.43
C THR A 42 2.53 -1.78 2.16
N GLU A 43 2.58 -3.10 2.04
CA GLU A 43 1.84 -3.82 1.00
C GLU A 43 0.41 -4.12 1.47
N ILE A 44 -0.55 -3.78 0.62
CA ILE A 44 -1.94 -4.22 0.75
C ILE A 44 -2.19 -5.28 -0.31
N THR A 45 -2.60 -6.48 0.11
CA THR A 45 -3.03 -7.55 -0.81
C THR A 45 -4.54 -7.71 -0.75
N CYS A 46 -5.20 -7.67 -1.90
CA CYS A 46 -6.65 -7.79 -2.02
C CYS A 46 -7.08 -9.23 -2.32
N GLY A 47 -7.75 -9.87 -1.35
CA GLY A 47 -8.45 -11.14 -1.54
C GLY A 47 -9.94 -10.94 -1.77
N ARG A 48 -10.65 -11.99 -2.22
CA ARG A 48 -12.12 -11.93 -2.44
C ARG A 48 -12.93 -11.74 -1.16
N LYS A 49 -12.39 -12.16 -0.01
CA LYS A 49 -13.07 -12.14 1.30
C LYS A 49 -12.16 -11.61 2.42
N TRP A 50 -10.97 -11.14 2.07
CA TRP A 50 -9.94 -10.75 3.03
C TRP A 50 -9.04 -9.69 2.40
N MET A 51 -8.37 -8.92 3.24
CA MET A 51 -7.35 -7.97 2.84
C MET A 51 -6.20 -8.08 3.83
N ASN A 52 -4.97 -8.19 3.34
CA ASN A 52 -3.79 -8.30 4.19
C ASN A 52 -2.96 -7.01 4.08
N TYR A 53 -2.43 -6.57 5.21
CA TYR A 53 -1.51 -5.44 5.32
C TYR A 53 -0.18 -5.96 5.84
N ASN A 54 0.85 -5.91 5.00
CA ASN A 54 2.20 -6.30 5.38
C ASN A 54 3.07 -5.05 5.51
N SER A 55 3.63 -4.84 6.69
CA SER A 55 4.61 -3.80 6.96
C SER A 55 6.00 -4.40 7.13
N CYS A 56 7.02 -3.56 7.08
CA CYS A 56 8.38 -3.98 7.38
C CYS A 56 8.53 -4.42 8.84
N GLY A 57 9.35 -5.45 9.07
CA GLY A 57 9.69 -5.87 10.43
C GLY A 57 10.45 -4.79 11.18
N SER A 58 10.11 -4.57 12.44
CA SER A 58 10.85 -3.66 13.32
C SER A 58 12.25 -4.19 13.59
N THR A 59 13.28 -3.38 13.32
CA THR A 59 14.68 -3.71 13.60
C THR A 59 15.32 -2.57 14.38
N ILE A 60 16.02 -2.89 15.46
CA ILE A 60 16.89 -1.94 16.18
C ILE A 60 18.33 -2.24 15.79
N VAL A 61 19.08 -1.21 15.44
CA VAL A 61 20.51 -1.32 15.13
C VAL A 61 21.29 -0.72 16.29
N ASP A 62 21.87 -1.58 17.12
CA ASP A 62 22.80 -1.24 18.20
C ASP A 62 24.18 -1.85 17.89
N ILE A 63 24.67 -1.60 16.68
CA ILE A 63 25.98 -2.07 16.21
C ILE A 63 26.76 -0.83 15.76
N PRO A 64 27.99 -0.62 16.26
CA PRO A 64 28.82 0.50 15.84
C PRO A 64 29.01 0.54 14.31
N ASN A 65 28.95 1.72 13.73
CA ASN A 65 29.08 1.97 12.29
C ASN A 65 28.01 1.31 11.40
N CYS A 66 26.91 0.82 11.97
CA CYS A 66 25.77 0.33 11.23
C CYS A 66 24.58 1.30 11.37
N HIS A 67 23.82 1.46 10.29
CA HIS A 67 22.60 2.25 10.26
C HIS A 67 21.55 1.58 9.37
N LEU A 68 20.29 1.96 9.55
CA LEU A 68 19.21 1.53 8.67
C LEU A 68 19.16 2.42 7.43
N VAL A 69 19.02 1.81 6.26
CA VAL A 69 18.81 2.49 4.98
C VAL A 69 17.55 1.94 4.34
N GLU A 70 16.63 2.82 3.96
CA GLU A 70 15.41 2.47 3.23
C GLU A 70 15.35 3.18 1.88
N ASP A 71 14.56 2.62 0.97
CA ASP A 71 14.34 3.17 -0.37
C ASP A 71 12.85 3.13 -0.72
N LEU A 72 12.13 4.17 -0.28
CA LEU A 72 10.69 4.29 -0.46
C LEU A 72 10.25 4.47 -1.93
N SER A 73 11.19 4.59 -2.87
CA SER A 73 10.88 4.61 -4.31
C SER A 73 10.52 3.22 -4.85
N LYS A 74 10.84 2.16 -4.10
CA LYS A 74 10.59 0.76 -4.48
C LYS A 74 9.29 0.23 -3.87
N PRO A 75 8.70 -0.81 -4.47
CA PRO A 75 7.58 -1.52 -3.85
C PRO A 75 8.06 -2.34 -2.64
N TYR A 76 7.13 -2.70 -1.76
CA TYR A 76 7.36 -3.73 -0.74
C TYR A 76 7.71 -5.06 -1.42
N PRO A 77 8.62 -5.87 -0.86
CA PRO A 77 9.41 -5.66 0.36
C PRO A 77 10.72 -4.87 0.14
N ASP A 78 11.00 -4.43 -1.08
CA ASP A 78 12.29 -3.81 -1.43
C ASP A 78 12.49 -2.42 -0.84
N CYS A 79 11.42 -1.71 -0.51
CA CYS A 79 11.49 -0.45 0.22
C CYS A 79 11.81 -0.62 1.71
N CYS A 80 11.80 -1.84 2.26
CA CYS A 80 12.01 -2.03 3.68
C CYS A 80 13.43 -1.66 4.12
N PRO A 81 13.61 -1.11 5.34
CA PRO A 81 14.92 -0.80 5.87
C PRO A 81 15.85 -2.01 5.88
N LYS A 82 17.07 -1.82 5.39
CA LYS A 82 18.16 -2.80 5.44
C LYS A 82 19.29 -2.25 6.30
N ILE A 83 19.95 -3.12 7.05
CA ILE A 83 21.14 -2.74 7.82
C ILE A 83 22.29 -2.55 6.84
N LYS A 84 22.90 -1.37 6.87
CA LYS A 84 24.14 -1.07 6.16
C LYS A 84 25.20 -0.73 7.19
N CYS A 85 26.33 -1.43 7.14
CA CYS A 85 27.48 -1.20 8.00
C CYS A 85 28.63 -0.65 7.17
N GLU A 86 29.30 0.38 7.68
CA GLU A 86 30.57 0.82 7.11
C GLU A 86 31.68 -0.12 7.56
N ALA A 87 32.57 -0.49 6.64
CA ALA A 87 33.74 -1.28 7.00
C ALA A 87 34.59 -0.45 7.97
N ALA A 88 34.96 -1.05 9.11
CA ALA A 88 35.94 -0.43 9.99
C ALA A 88 37.27 -0.29 9.21
N HIS A 89 37.73 0.94 9.07
CA HIS A 89 39.08 1.24 8.57
C HIS A 89 40.14 0.90 9.62
#